data_AF-Q4TCC4-F1
#
_entry.id   AF-Q4TCC4-F1
#
_cell.length_a   1.000
_cell.length_b   1.000
_cell.length_c   1.000
_cell.angle_alpha   90.00
_cell.angle_beta   90.00
_cell.angle_gamma   90.00
#
_symmetry.space_group_name_H-M   'P 1'
#
loop_
_entity.id
_entity.type
_entity.pdbx_description
1 polymer ?
#
loop_
_entity_poly.entity_id
_entity_poly.type
_entity_poly.pdbx_seq_one_letter_code
_entity_poly.pdbx_strand_id
1 'polypeptide(L)' 'FTMSRSFVRNSKFRHVFGQASKADQCYDDIRISQMTWDSNFCSVNPKFVAMIVDASGGGAFMVLPLSKVGH' A
#
# COMPACT_ATOMS: atom_id res chain seq x y z
N PHE A 1 -38.42 -22.62 -23.60
CA PHE A 1 -37.60 -22.58 -22.38
C PHE A 1 -36.19 -22.13 -22.75
N THR A 2 -35.89 -20.82 -22.63
CA THR A 2 -34.54 -20.32 -22.88
C THR A 2 -33.67 -20.69 -21.69
N MET A 3 -32.67 -21.54 -21.91
CA MET A 3 -31.66 -21.88 -20.91
C MET A 3 -30.82 -20.62 -20.64
N SER A 4 -31.13 -19.86 -19.60
CA SER A 4 -30.26 -18.79 -19.10
C SER A 4 -29.11 -19.40 -18.28
N ARG A 5 -28.26 -20.19 -18.95
CA ARG A 5 -27.13 -20.86 -18.31
C ARG A 5 -25.94 -19.90 -18.18
N SER A 6 -26.13 -18.77 -17.50
CA SER A 6 -24.99 -17.98 -17.00
C SER A 6 -24.51 -18.63 -15.70
N PHE A 7 -23.74 -19.71 -15.84
CA PHE A 7 -23.20 -20.52 -14.73
C PHE A 7 -22.26 -19.71 -13.79
N VAL A 8 -21.96 -18.46 -14.12
CA VAL A 8 -21.00 -17.63 -13.40
C VAL A 8 -21.41 -16.15 -13.44
N ARG A 9 -21.35 -15.45 -12.29
CA ARG A 9 -21.63 -14.01 -12.19
C ARG A 9 -20.65 -13.22 -13.05
N ASN A 10 -21.13 -12.55 -14.10
CA ASN A 10 -20.26 -11.73 -14.93
C ASN A 10 -19.65 -10.60 -14.09
N SER A 11 -18.32 -10.54 -14.05
CA SER A 11 -17.57 -9.50 -13.35
C SER A 11 -16.34 -9.17 -14.18
N LYS A 12 -16.15 -7.88 -14.50
CA LYS A 12 -14.94 -7.38 -15.17
C LYS A 12 -13.69 -7.57 -14.31
N PHE A 13 -13.87 -7.79 -13.00
CA PHE A 13 -12.78 -7.94 -12.04
C PHE A 13 -12.42 -9.41 -11.75
N ARG A 14 -12.98 -10.38 -12.51
CA ARG A 14 -12.78 -11.81 -12.26
C ARG A 14 -11.31 -12.25 -12.26
N HIS A 15 -10.47 -11.53 -12.99
CA HIS A 15 -9.05 -11.84 -13.17
C HIS A 15 -8.14 -10.74 -12.61
N VAL A 16 -8.61 -9.93 -11.65
CA VAL A 16 -7.74 -8.98 -10.94
C VAL A 16 -6.82 -9.76 -10.01
N PHE A 17 -5.53 -9.47 -10.08
CA PHE A 17 -4.50 -9.99 -9.19
C PHE A 17 -3.55 -8.87 -8.78
N GLY A 18 -2.93 -8.98 -7.61
CA GLY A 18 -1.91 -8.05 -7.14
C GLY A 18 -0.55 -8.40 -7.72
N GLN A 19 0.23 -7.38 -8.07
CA GLN A 19 1.64 -7.53 -8.43
C GLN A 19 2.47 -6.62 -7.52
N ALA A 20 3.39 -7.20 -6.76
CA ALA A 20 4.31 -6.44 -5.93
C ALA A 20 5.37 -5.76 -6.79
N SER A 21 5.81 -4.57 -6.35
CA SER A 21 6.96 -3.87 -6.94
C SER A 21 8.26 -4.62 -6.65
N LYS A 22 9.26 -4.41 -7.51
CA LYS A 22 10.62 -4.92 -7.27
C LYS A 22 11.27 -4.15 -6.11
N ALA A 23 12.28 -4.74 -5.48
CA ALA A 23 12.94 -4.16 -4.31
C ALA A 23 13.59 -2.78 -4.59
N ASP A 24 14.13 -2.58 -5.79
CA ASP A 24 14.67 -1.30 -6.28
C ASP A 24 13.60 -0.22 -6.52
N GLN A 25 12.32 -0.58 -6.39
CA GLN A 25 11.18 0.34 -6.47
C GLN A 25 10.45 0.47 -5.13
N CYS A 26 11.05 -0.04 -4.06
CA CYS A 26 10.54 0.06 -2.71
C CYS A 26 11.34 1.07 -1.89
N TYR A 27 10.77 1.45 -0.75
CA TYR A 27 11.51 2.14 0.30
C TYR A 27 11.93 1.11 1.34
N ASP A 28 13.23 0.99 1.56
CA ASP A 28 13.85 0.09 2.52
C ASP A 28 14.46 0.88 3.70
N ASP A 29 14.86 0.16 4.75
CA ASP A 29 15.46 0.72 5.97
C ASP A 29 14.61 1.76 6.74
N ILE A 30 13.27 1.70 6.59
CA ILE A 30 12.35 2.57 7.33
C ILE A 30 11.84 1.85 8.58
N ARG A 31 12.15 2.42 9.75
CA ARG A 31 11.65 1.95 11.04
C ARG A 31 10.22 2.46 11.30
N ILE A 32 9.24 1.68 10.86
CA ILE A 32 7.80 1.97 11.06
C ILE A 32 7.41 1.82 12.53
N SER A 33 6.52 2.70 12.98
CA SER A 33 5.99 2.70 14.34
C SER A 33 5.43 1.34 14.77
N GLN A 34 5.84 0.88 15.96
CA GLN A 34 5.32 -0.35 16.60
C GLN A 34 4.14 -0.08 17.56
N MET A 35 3.54 1.12 17.49
CA MET A 35 2.39 1.47 18.35
C MET A 35 1.17 0.60 18.03
N THR A 36 0.42 0.18 19.05
CA THR A 36 -0.85 -0.53 18.86
C THR A 36 -1.98 0.49 18.64
N TRP A 37 -2.25 0.81 17.37
CA TRP A 37 -3.31 1.74 16.98
C TRP A 37 -4.01 1.26 15.71
N ASP A 38 -5.33 1.44 15.60
CA ASP A 38 -6.16 0.95 14.48
C ASP A 38 -6.12 1.87 13.25
N SER A 39 -4.94 2.41 12.92
CA SER A 39 -4.74 3.23 11.73
C SER A 39 -3.81 2.51 10.76
N ASN A 40 -3.88 2.90 9.48
CA ASN A 40 -3.09 2.28 8.42
C ASN A 40 -1.58 2.61 8.49
N PHE A 41 -1.16 3.54 9.37
CA PHE A 41 0.21 4.05 9.57
C PHE A 41 0.88 4.67 8.34
N CYS A 42 0.26 4.56 7.17
CA CYS A 42 0.73 5.03 5.88
C CYS A 42 -0.40 5.78 5.16
N SER A 43 -0.06 6.88 4.50
CA SER A 43 -0.93 7.66 3.62
C SER A 43 -0.15 8.06 2.38
N VAL A 44 -0.80 8.02 1.20
CA VAL A 44 -0.14 8.27 -0.07
C VAL A 44 -0.97 9.20 -0.94
N ASN A 45 -0.28 10.06 -1.69
CA ASN A 45 -0.86 10.85 -2.77
C ASN A 45 0.02 10.69 -4.03
N PRO A 46 -0.35 11.25 -5.19
CA PRO A 46 0.42 11.09 -6.43
C PRO A 46 1.87 11.60 -6.43
N LYS A 47 2.30 12.33 -5.39
CA LYS A 47 3.64 12.91 -5.27
C LYS A 47 4.44 12.36 -4.09
N PHE A 48 3.78 11.98 -2.99
CA PHE A 48 4.42 11.64 -1.73
C PHE A 48 3.76 10.46 -1.04
N VAL A 49 4.55 9.71 -0.29
CA VAL A 49 4.10 8.77 0.73
C VAL A 49 4.50 9.30 2.10
N ALA A 50 3.60 9.19 3.07
CA ALA A 50 3.82 9.57 4.45
C ALA A 50 3.60 8.35 5.36
N MET A 51 4.53 8.09 6.29
CA MET A 51 4.46 6.93 7.19
C MET A 51 4.86 7.30 8.61
N ILE A 52 4.18 6.75 9.62
CA ILE A 52 4.53 6.95 11.03
C ILE A 52 5.77 6.09 11.34
N VAL A 53 6.80 6.71 11.92
CA VAL A 53 8.08 6.05 12.24
C VAL A 53 8.31 6.01 13.74
N ASP A 54 9.09 5.04 14.19
CA ASP A 54 9.53 4.98 15.58
C ASP A 54 10.38 6.21 15.94
N ALA A 55 10.14 6.76 17.13
CA ALA A 55 10.90 7.88 17.68
C ALA A 55 11.32 7.57 19.13
N SER A 56 12.50 8.04 19.53
CA SER A 56 13.01 7.85 20.90
C SER A 56 12.30 8.72 21.95
N GLY A 57 11.36 9.57 21.54
CA GLY A 57 10.52 10.39 22.41
C GLY A 57 9.51 11.20 21.59
N GLY A 58 8.22 11.15 21.97
CA GLY A 58 7.13 11.74 21.20
C GLY A 58 6.72 10.90 19.99
N GLY A 59 5.97 11.51 19.05
CA GLY A 59 5.57 10.87 17.79
C GLY A 59 6.26 11.52 16.60
N ALA A 60 6.69 10.70 15.63
CA ALA A 60 7.32 11.16 14.40
C ALA A 60 6.70 10.48 13.16
N PHE A 61 6.84 11.13 12.01
CA PHE A 61 6.45 10.58 10.72
C PHE A 61 7.43 11.03 9.65
N MET A 62 7.57 10.22 8.61
CA MET A 62 8.44 10.46 7.45
C MET A 62 7.59 10.78 6.23
N VAL A 63 8.06 11.68 5.36
CA VAL A 63 7.45 11.97 4.06
C VAL A 63 8.49 11.79 2.97
N LEU A 64 8.22 10.92 2.01
CA LEU A 64 9.12 10.59 0.90
C LEU A 64 8.45 10.88 -0.45
N PRO A 65 9.18 11.45 -1.42
CA PRO A 65 8.66 11.66 -2.77
C PRO A 65 8.59 10.35 -3.56
N LEU A 66 7.48 10.10 -4.25
CA LEU A 66 7.28 8.90 -5.08
C LEU A 66 8.26 8.77 -6.25
N SER A 67 8.95 9.85 -6.60
CA SER A 67 9.97 9.85 -7.66
C SER A 67 11.35 9.37 -7.21
N LYS A 68 11.56 9.11 -5.91
CA LYS A 68 12.84 8.65 -5.37
C LYS A 68 12.65 7.33 -4.62
N VAL A 69 12.79 6.23 -5.36
CA VAL A 69 12.70 4.85 -4.86
C VAL A 69 14.00 4.12 -5.16
N GLY A 70 14.34 3.10 -4.36
CA GLY A 70 15.58 2.34 -4.54
C GLY A 70 16.83 2.99 -3.93
N HIS A 71 16.74 3.32 -2.62
CA HIS A 71 17.62 4.17 -1.80
C HIS A 71 17.37 5.69 -1.88
#